data_AF-A0A9D9C110-F1
#
_entry.id   AF-A0A9D9C110-F1
#
_cell.length_a   1.000
_cell.length_b   1.000
_cell.length_c   1.000
_cell.angle_alpha   90.00
_cell.angle_beta   90.00
_cell.angle_gamma   90.00
#
_symmetry.space_group_name_H-M   'P 1'
#
loop_
_entity.id
_entity.type
_entity.pdbx_description
1 polymer ?
#
loop_
_entity_poly.entity_id
_entity_poly.type
_entity_poly.pdbx_seq_one_letter_code
_entity_poly.pdbx_strand_id
1 'polypeptide(L)'
;ALGWCTYNGDHMSMYAINAGVPKTLVKALVAYEAQSTDDATLSASLMDIVDTPISPELVPSKSDQRLDQVTEDIVGPYELHDFFIYNTLRYAFRPGKVYALAQIAFRGTYDSETIKRWLTVFYRRFFTQQFKRSCMPDGPKVVAVSLSPRADWRMPSDSSAALWLKECEQL
;
A
#
# COMPACT_ATOMS: atom_id res chain seq x y z
N ALA A 1 0.57 1.50 -5.00
CA ALA A 1 -0.90 1.59 -5.17
C ALA A 1 -1.45 3.00 -4.94
N LEU A 2 -1.27 3.57 -3.74
CA LEU A 2 -1.95 4.81 -3.31
C LEU A 2 -1.32 6.12 -3.81
N GLY A 3 -0.25 6.07 -4.60
CA GLY A 3 0.51 7.26 -5.01
C GLY A 3 1.17 7.99 -3.85
N TRP A 4 1.56 7.27 -2.80
CA TRP A 4 2.34 7.78 -1.68
C TRP A 4 3.82 7.86 -2.07
N CYS A 5 4.10 8.78 -2.97
CA CYS A 5 5.43 9.10 -3.48
C CYS A 5 5.40 10.50 -4.10
N THR A 6 6.54 11.15 -4.18
CA THR A 6 6.71 12.39 -4.93
C THR A 6 6.90 12.03 -6.41
N TYR A 7 6.05 12.61 -7.27
CA TYR A 7 6.21 12.43 -8.71
C TYR A 7 7.53 13.06 -9.15
N ASN A 8 8.33 12.29 -9.89
CA ASN A 8 9.70 12.67 -10.26
C ASN A 8 10.67 12.89 -9.08
N GLY A 9 10.34 12.37 -7.89
CA GLY A 9 11.21 12.32 -6.72
C GLY A 9 11.56 10.88 -6.37
N ASP A 10 11.20 10.43 -5.18
CA ASP A 10 11.41 9.06 -4.68
C ASP A 10 10.77 7.96 -5.55
N HIS A 11 9.82 8.32 -6.41
CA HIS A 11 9.25 7.41 -7.39
C HIS A 11 10.22 7.01 -8.53
N MET A 12 11.22 7.84 -8.85
CA MET A 12 12.11 7.63 -9.99
C MET A 12 13.38 6.89 -9.58
N SER A 13 13.80 5.98 -10.44
CA SER A 13 15.04 5.20 -10.32
C SER A 13 15.41 4.62 -11.69
N MET A 14 16.61 4.05 -11.81
CA MET A 14 16.99 3.28 -12.99
C MET A 14 16.28 1.91 -13.02
N TYR A 15 16.07 1.31 -11.85
CA TYR A 15 15.39 0.03 -11.69
C TYR A 15 14.76 -0.08 -10.30
N ALA A 16 13.46 -0.38 -10.23
CA ALA A 16 12.67 -0.40 -9.01
C ALA A 16 12.46 -1.83 -8.51
N ILE A 17 13.41 -2.35 -7.72
CA ILE A 17 13.40 -3.72 -7.19
C ILE A 17 12.16 -4.06 -6.35
N ASN A 18 11.61 -3.05 -5.65
CA ASN A 18 10.47 -3.22 -4.74
C ASN A 18 9.12 -2.89 -5.39
N ALA A 19 9.08 -2.55 -6.69
CA ALA A 19 7.85 -2.13 -7.35
C ALA A 19 6.74 -3.21 -7.36
N GLY A 20 7.14 -4.49 -7.33
CA GLY A 20 6.24 -5.64 -7.30
C GLY A 20 5.92 -6.19 -5.92
N VAL A 21 6.45 -5.60 -4.84
CA VAL A 21 6.36 -6.14 -3.47
C VAL A 21 5.40 -5.27 -2.63
N PRO A 22 4.24 -5.79 -2.19
CA PRO A 22 3.33 -5.08 -1.29
C PRO A 22 3.98 -4.76 0.06
N LYS A 23 3.49 -3.72 0.76
CA LYS A 23 4.16 -3.23 1.98
C LYS A 23 4.09 -4.25 3.12
N THR A 24 2.99 -5.00 3.21
CA THR A 24 2.87 -6.13 4.14
C THR A 24 3.92 -7.22 3.88
N LEU A 25 4.22 -7.52 2.62
CA LEU A 25 5.23 -8.51 2.25
C LEU A 25 6.66 -8.03 2.53
N VAL A 26 6.94 -6.73 2.37
CA VAL A 26 8.27 -6.17 2.72
C VAL A 26 8.63 -6.48 4.17
N LYS A 27 7.70 -6.24 5.12
CA LYS A 27 7.94 -6.56 6.54
C LYS A 27 8.23 -8.04 6.75
N ALA A 28 7.46 -8.92 6.11
CA ALA A 28 7.64 -10.37 6.22
C ALA A 28 9.00 -10.83 5.65
N LEU A 29 9.45 -10.26 4.53
CA LEU A 29 10.75 -10.58 3.93
C LEU A 29 11.91 -10.14 4.82
N VAL A 30 11.84 -8.95 5.41
CA VAL A 30 12.88 -8.45 6.33
C VAL A 30 12.92 -9.31 7.59
N ALA A 31 11.77 -9.64 8.17
CA ALA A 31 11.69 -10.53 9.34
C ALA A 31 12.22 -11.94 9.03
N TYR A 32 11.92 -12.48 7.85
CA TYR A 32 12.44 -13.77 7.40
C TYR A 32 13.97 -13.75 7.32
N GLU A 33 14.56 -12.72 6.71
CA GLU A 33 16.01 -12.58 6.61
C GLU A 33 16.66 -12.43 8.00
N ALA A 34 16.05 -11.64 8.87
CA ALA A 34 16.50 -11.45 10.25
C ALA A 34 16.56 -12.77 11.04
N GLN A 35 15.63 -13.68 10.78
CA GLN A 35 15.56 -15.00 11.43
C GLN A 35 16.45 -16.05 10.75
N SER A 36 16.82 -15.85 9.48
CA SER A 36 17.56 -16.83 8.68
C SER A 36 19.07 -16.61 8.71
N THR A 37 19.54 -15.44 9.14
CA THR A 37 20.96 -15.11 9.21
C THR A 37 21.63 -15.63 10.48
N ASP A 38 22.86 -16.11 10.34
CA ASP A 38 23.72 -16.50 11.47
C ASP A 38 24.42 -15.29 12.13
N ASP A 39 24.36 -14.11 11.50
CA ASP A 39 24.94 -12.88 12.04
C ASP A 39 23.97 -12.23 13.03
N ALA A 40 24.29 -12.35 14.33
CA ALA A 40 23.50 -11.78 15.42
C ALA A 40 23.36 -10.25 15.34
N THR A 41 24.35 -9.55 14.80
CA THR A 41 24.29 -8.08 14.67
C THR A 41 23.30 -7.70 13.58
N LEU A 42 23.38 -8.38 12.43
CA LEU A 42 22.45 -8.18 11.32
C LEU A 42 21.02 -8.53 11.74
N SER A 43 20.83 -9.68 12.40
CA SER A 43 19.53 -10.11 12.90
C SER A 43 18.89 -9.05 13.80
N ALA A 44 19.64 -8.55 14.78
CA ALA A 44 19.16 -7.52 15.71
C ALA A 44 18.80 -6.21 14.99
N SER A 45 19.63 -5.74 14.06
CA SER A 45 19.35 -4.52 13.29
C SER A 45 18.12 -4.67 12.39
N LEU A 46 17.93 -5.82 11.73
CA LEU A 46 16.75 -6.04 10.89
C LEU A 46 15.46 -6.14 11.71
N MET A 47 15.51 -6.77 12.88
CA MET A 47 14.36 -6.81 13.80
C MET A 47 14.01 -5.40 14.32
N ASP A 48 14.99 -4.57 14.65
CA ASP A 48 14.76 -3.17 15.05
C ASP A 48 14.07 -2.36 13.93
N ILE A 49 14.47 -2.57 12.67
CA ILE A 49 13.81 -1.98 11.49
C ILE A 49 12.36 -2.47 11.36
N VAL A 50 12.08 -3.76 11.60
CA VAL A 50 10.73 -4.34 11.53
C VAL A 50 9.80 -3.77 12.60
N ASP A 51 10.33 -3.58 13.81
CA ASP A 51 9.60 -3.08 14.98
C ASP A 51 9.38 -1.56 14.95
N THR A 52 10.21 -0.83 14.19
CA THR A 52 10.07 0.62 14.01
C THR A 52 8.78 0.98 13.25
N PRO A 53 7.88 1.80 13.85
CA PRO A 53 6.68 2.28 13.17
C PRO A 53 7.00 3.10 11.92
N ILE A 54 6.21 2.91 10.85
CA ILE A 54 6.43 3.60 9.57
C ILE A 54 5.97 5.06 9.68
N SER A 55 6.90 6.02 9.80
CA SER A 55 6.63 7.47 9.90
C SER A 55 7.09 8.22 8.63
N PRO A 56 6.43 9.33 8.22
CA PRO A 56 6.97 10.22 7.19
C PRO A 56 8.20 10.96 7.74
N GLU A 57 9.39 10.67 7.21
CA GLU A 57 10.68 11.17 7.71
C GLU A 57 10.90 12.69 7.52
N LEU A 58 10.06 13.35 6.71
CA LEU A 58 10.28 14.74 6.29
C LEU A 58 9.87 15.80 7.32
N VAL A 59 9.23 15.42 8.43
CA VAL A 59 8.88 16.35 9.51
C VAL A 59 9.82 16.07 10.69
N PRO A 60 10.65 17.05 11.12
CA PRO A 60 11.46 16.85 12.32
C PRO A 60 10.55 16.53 13.50
N SER A 61 10.84 15.44 14.21
CA SER A 61 10.14 15.06 15.42
C SER A 61 10.17 16.24 16.40
N LYS A 62 9.01 16.65 16.92
CA LYS A 62 8.92 17.86 17.77
C LYS A 62 9.51 17.67 19.17
N SER A 63 10.00 16.49 19.50
CA SER A 63 10.79 16.23 20.70
C SER A 63 11.53 14.89 20.60
N ASP A 64 12.52 14.68 21.47
CA ASP A 64 13.39 13.50 21.60
C ASP A 64 12.65 12.19 21.97
N GLN A 65 11.31 12.19 21.94
CA GLN A 65 10.50 11.04 22.34
C GLN A 65 9.37 10.85 21.34
N ARG A 66 9.55 9.81 20.52
CA ARG A 66 8.55 9.20 19.62
C ARG A 66 8.25 9.98 18.34
N LEU A 67 8.22 9.24 17.23
CA LEU A 67 7.76 9.72 15.92
C LEU A 67 6.27 10.10 16.03
N ASP A 68 5.98 11.40 16.08
CA ASP A 68 4.63 11.96 16.31
C ASP A 68 3.64 11.73 15.15
N GLN A 69 4.04 11.06 14.06
CA GLN A 69 3.20 10.87 12.88
C GLN A 69 3.40 9.49 12.26
N VAL A 70 2.43 8.57 12.41
CA VAL A 70 2.47 7.29 11.70
C VAL A 70 1.87 7.48 10.30
N THR A 71 2.54 7.01 9.27
CA THR A 71 2.09 7.15 7.87
C THR A 71 0.70 6.54 7.66
N GLU A 72 0.42 5.44 8.35
CA GLU A 72 -0.88 4.77 8.34
C GLU A 72 -2.02 5.65 8.88
N ASP A 73 -1.74 6.65 9.72
CA ASP A 73 -2.76 7.61 10.16
C ASP A 73 -3.27 8.48 9.00
N ILE A 74 -2.42 8.70 7.99
CA ILE A 74 -2.73 9.52 6.82
C ILE A 74 -3.28 8.66 5.68
N VAL A 75 -2.65 7.52 5.40
CA VAL A 75 -2.99 6.70 4.23
C VAL A 75 -3.92 5.54 4.54
N GLY A 76 -3.99 5.13 5.80
CA GLY A 76 -4.73 3.96 6.28
C GLY A 76 -3.83 2.74 6.47
N PRO A 77 -4.35 1.70 7.16
CA PRO A 77 -3.61 0.46 7.40
C PRO A 77 -3.19 -0.21 6.09
N TYR A 78 -1.91 -0.57 5.95
CA TYR A 78 -1.43 -1.19 4.72
C TYR A 78 -2.10 -2.52 4.42
N GLU A 79 -2.47 -3.30 5.44
CA GLU A 79 -3.14 -4.59 5.25
C GLU A 79 -4.53 -4.46 4.60
N LEU A 80 -5.28 -3.40 4.92
CA LEU A 80 -6.55 -3.11 4.24
C LEU A 80 -6.30 -2.75 2.78
N HIS A 81 -5.32 -1.90 2.49
CA HIS A 81 -5.03 -1.48 1.12
C HIS A 81 -4.47 -2.60 0.25
N ASP A 82 -3.58 -3.43 0.80
CA ASP A 82 -3.04 -4.62 0.15
C ASP A 82 -4.18 -5.65 -0.11
N PHE A 83 -5.15 -5.76 0.80
CA PHE A 83 -6.35 -6.56 0.60
C PHE A 83 -7.25 -6.00 -0.51
N PHE A 84 -7.51 -4.68 -0.52
CA PHE A 84 -8.35 -4.02 -1.52
C PHE A 84 -7.76 -4.11 -2.92
N ILE A 85 -6.45 -3.85 -3.06
CA ILE A 85 -5.77 -3.92 -4.35
C ILE A 85 -5.74 -5.35 -4.89
N TYR A 86 -5.48 -6.36 -4.06
CA TYR A 86 -5.49 -7.75 -4.49
C TYR A 86 -6.86 -8.14 -5.05
N ASN A 87 -7.93 -7.88 -4.31
CA ASN A 87 -9.29 -8.23 -4.74
C ASN A 87 -9.76 -7.42 -5.96
N THR A 88 -9.37 -6.14 -6.04
CA THR A 88 -9.70 -5.28 -7.18
C THR A 88 -8.98 -5.73 -8.45
N LEU A 89 -7.67 -6.03 -8.38
CA LEU A 89 -6.87 -6.34 -9.56
C LEU A 89 -6.95 -7.80 -9.99
N ARG A 90 -6.97 -8.74 -9.03
CA ARG A 90 -6.99 -10.16 -9.35
C ARG A 90 -8.36 -10.62 -9.84
N TYR A 91 -9.44 -10.08 -9.27
CA TYR A 91 -10.81 -10.56 -9.49
C TYR A 91 -11.76 -9.52 -10.07
N ALA A 92 -11.30 -8.28 -10.30
CA ALA A 92 -12.15 -7.17 -10.78
C ALA A 92 -13.39 -6.96 -9.90
N PHE A 93 -13.30 -7.26 -8.61
CA PHE A 93 -14.42 -7.07 -7.69
C PHE A 93 -14.78 -5.59 -7.52
N ARG A 94 -16.08 -5.33 -7.52
CA ARG A 94 -16.65 -4.00 -7.25
C ARG A 94 -16.55 -3.65 -5.75
N PRO A 95 -16.61 -2.35 -5.39
CA PRO A 95 -16.51 -1.91 -4.00
C PRO A 95 -17.36 -2.71 -3.01
N GLY A 96 -18.62 -3.00 -3.32
CA GLY A 96 -19.49 -3.74 -2.40
C GLY A 96 -19.01 -5.17 -2.12
N LYS A 97 -18.44 -5.84 -3.11
CA LYS A 97 -17.88 -7.19 -2.91
C LYS A 97 -16.58 -7.13 -2.11
N VAL A 98 -15.70 -6.18 -2.40
CA VAL A 98 -14.44 -5.99 -1.66
C VAL A 98 -14.74 -5.66 -0.18
N TYR A 99 -15.70 -4.77 0.06
CA TYR A 99 -16.17 -4.40 1.39
C TYR A 99 -16.69 -5.60 2.19
N ALA A 100 -17.62 -6.37 1.61
CA ALA A 100 -18.18 -7.55 2.27
C ALA A 100 -17.11 -8.59 2.62
N LEU A 101 -16.13 -8.81 1.73
CA LEU A 101 -15.01 -9.71 2.00
C LEU A 101 -14.10 -9.16 3.10
N ALA A 102 -13.83 -7.86 3.12
CA ALA A 102 -13.01 -7.23 4.15
C ALA A 102 -13.70 -7.30 5.54
N GLN A 103 -15.01 -7.09 5.63
CA GLN A 103 -15.75 -7.24 6.89
C GLN A 103 -15.65 -8.65 7.48
N ILE A 104 -15.54 -9.67 6.63
CA ILE A 104 -15.33 -11.06 7.06
C ILE A 104 -13.88 -11.25 7.49
N ALA A 105 -12.92 -10.85 6.64
CA ALA A 105 -11.49 -11.09 6.86
C ALA A 105 -10.94 -10.35 8.09
N PHE A 106 -11.44 -9.15 8.36
CA PHE A 106 -10.96 -8.27 9.44
C PHE A 106 -11.96 -8.15 10.59
N ARG A 107 -12.87 -9.11 10.74
CA ARG A 107 -13.85 -9.13 11.83
C ARG A 107 -13.15 -9.06 13.18
N GLY A 108 -13.53 -8.08 14.00
CA GLY A 108 -12.95 -7.88 15.34
C GLY A 108 -11.67 -7.05 15.34
N THR A 109 -11.06 -6.80 14.18
CA THR A 109 -9.89 -5.92 14.02
C THR A 109 -10.32 -4.53 13.57
N TYR A 110 -11.20 -4.45 12.58
CA TYR A 110 -11.74 -3.18 12.06
C TYR A 110 -13.26 -3.20 12.05
N ASP A 111 -13.86 -2.08 12.45
CA ASP A 111 -15.29 -1.87 12.28
C ASP A 111 -15.65 -1.55 10.81
N SER A 112 -16.94 -1.69 10.52
CA SER A 112 -17.52 -1.43 9.21
C SER A 112 -17.22 -0.02 8.69
N GLU A 113 -17.27 0.99 9.56
CA GLU A 113 -17.04 2.38 9.18
C GLU A 113 -15.59 2.62 8.77
N THR A 114 -14.64 2.01 9.48
CA THR A 114 -13.20 2.06 9.21
C THR A 114 -12.88 1.42 7.87
N ILE A 115 -13.44 0.23 7.61
CA ILE A 115 -13.25 -0.45 6.32
C ILE A 115 -13.84 0.40 5.19
N LYS A 116 -15.08 0.92 5.34
CA LYS A 116 -15.73 1.78 4.35
C LYS A 116 -14.92 3.05 4.08
N ARG A 117 -14.42 3.71 5.13
CA ARG A 117 -13.56 4.90 5.04
C ARG A 117 -12.33 4.61 4.20
N TRP A 118 -11.56 3.58 4.56
CA TRP A 118 -10.30 3.29 3.87
C TRP A 118 -10.50 2.73 2.46
N LEU A 119 -11.59 2.00 2.21
CA LEU A 119 -11.96 1.57 0.86
C LEU A 119 -12.28 2.78 -0.03
N THR A 120 -12.98 3.78 0.52
CA THR A 120 -13.27 5.04 -0.19
C THR A 120 -11.99 5.81 -0.51
N VAL A 121 -11.06 5.91 0.46
CA VAL A 121 -9.74 6.51 0.25
C VAL A 121 -8.95 5.73 -0.80
N PHE A 122 -8.97 4.40 -0.74
CA PHE A 122 -8.32 3.53 -1.71
C PHE A 122 -8.77 3.86 -3.12
N TYR A 123 -10.06 3.78 -3.46
CA TYR A 123 -10.52 4.03 -4.84
C TYR A 123 -10.24 5.47 -5.28
N ARG A 124 -10.43 6.46 -4.41
CA ARG A 124 -10.11 7.87 -4.73
C ARG A 124 -8.65 8.04 -5.13
N ARG A 125 -7.74 7.54 -4.29
CA ARG A 125 -6.30 7.66 -4.53
C ARG A 125 -5.82 6.76 -5.65
N PHE A 126 -6.35 5.54 -5.73
CA PHE A 126 -5.99 4.60 -6.77
C PHE A 126 -6.25 5.21 -8.14
N PHE A 127 -7.41 5.83 -8.37
CA PHE A 127 -7.69 6.49 -9.64
C PHE A 127 -6.87 7.76 -9.84
N THR A 128 -6.91 8.71 -8.89
CA THR A 128 -6.26 10.03 -9.05
C THR A 128 -4.74 9.97 -9.16
N GLN A 129 -4.11 8.90 -8.69
CA GLN A 129 -2.66 8.72 -8.71
C GLN A 129 -2.18 7.82 -9.87
N GLN A 130 -3.05 7.51 -10.84
CA GLN A 130 -2.68 6.71 -12.00
C GLN A 130 -1.56 7.36 -12.82
N PHE A 131 -1.53 8.68 -12.95
CA PHE A 131 -0.48 9.39 -13.70
C PHE A 131 0.93 9.07 -13.22
N LYS A 132 1.12 8.85 -11.91
CA LYS A 132 2.43 8.47 -11.35
C LYS A 132 2.89 7.12 -11.89
N ARG A 133 1.98 6.15 -12.03
CA ARG A 133 2.30 4.80 -12.52
C ARG A 133 2.55 4.75 -14.02
N SER A 134 1.98 5.68 -14.79
CA SER A 134 2.17 5.73 -16.24
C SER A 134 3.64 5.89 -16.65
N CYS A 135 4.47 6.51 -15.81
CA CYS A 135 5.91 6.71 -16.06
C CYS A 135 6.81 5.97 -15.06
N MET A 136 6.36 4.84 -14.50
CA MET A 136 7.17 4.12 -13.51
C MET A 136 8.41 3.44 -14.14
N PRO A 137 9.55 3.40 -13.42
CA PRO A 137 10.75 2.66 -13.83
C PRO A 137 10.49 1.18 -14.05
N ASP A 138 11.43 0.50 -14.72
CA ASP A 138 11.39 -0.95 -14.86
C ASP A 138 11.64 -1.65 -13.52
N GLY A 139 11.05 -2.83 -13.36
CA GLY A 139 11.13 -3.61 -12.13
C GLY A 139 10.41 -4.95 -12.29
N PRO A 140 10.72 -5.95 -11.45
CA PRO A 140 10.16 -7.27 -11.57
C PRO A 140 8.72 -7.32 -11.04
N LYS A 141 7.87 -8.12 -11.69
CA LYS A 141 6.61 -8.58 -11.09
C LYS A 141 6.95 -9.71 -10.11
N VAL A 142 6.55 -9.55 -8.84
CA VAL A 142 6.85 -10.53 -7.77
C VAL A 142 5.60 -11.32 -7.37
N VAL A 143 4.49 -10.63 -7.14
CA VAL A 143 3.22 -11.26 -6.73
C VAL A 143 2.25 -11.44 -7.92
N ALA A 144 1.07 -12.01 -7.65
CA ALA A 144 0.08 -12.33 -8.68
C ALA A 144 -0.38 -11.13 -9.53
N VAL A 145 -0.30 -9.91 -8.98
CA VAL A 145 -0.73 -8.66 -9.61
C VAL A 145 0.41 -7.64 -9.68
N SER A 146 0.46 -6.87 -10.76
CA SER A 146 1.42 -5.78 -10.97
C SER A 146 0.70 -4.47 -11.31
N LEU A 147 1.32 -3.35 -10.96
CA LEU A 147 0.84 -2.01 -11.29
C LEU A 147 1.54 -1.38 -12.50
N SER A 148 2.39 -2.15 -13.18
CA SER A 148 3.08 -1.68 -14.37
C SER A 148 2.09 -1.42 -15.52
N PRO A 149 2.15 -0.23 -16.15
CA PRO A 149 1.38 0.08 -17.36
C PRO A 149 1.78 -0.79 -18.55
N ARG A 150 2.94 -1.44 -18.46
CA ARG A 150 3.49 -2.35 -19.47
C ARG A 150 2.97 -3.79 -19.29
N ALA A 151 2.30 -4.11 -18.18
CA ALA A 151 1.86 -5.46 -17.83
C ALA A 151 0.37 -5.53 -17.42
N ASP A 152 0.09 -5.84 -16.15
CA ASP A 152 -1.25 -6.21 -15.67
C ASP A 152 -2.21 -5.01 -15.54
N TRP A 153 -1.72 -3.77 -15.42
CA TRP A 153 -2.56 -2.61 -15.11
C TRP A 153 -2.51 -1.52 -16.17
N ARG A 154 -3.48 -1.51 -17.08
CA ARG A 154 -3.63 -0.49 -18.14
C ARG A 154 -4.86 0.36 -17.86
N MET A 155 -4.64 1.58 -17.36
CA MET A 155 -5.69 2.54 -17.03
C MET A 155 -5.30 3.95 -17.49
N PRO A 156 -6.20 4.72 -18.13
CA PRO A 156 -5.97 6.12 -18.46
C PRO A 156 -5.71 6.96 -17.22
N SER A 157 -4.78 7.91 -17.31
CA SER A 157 -4.37 8.75 -16.16
C SER A 157 -5.44 9.76 -15.73
N ASP A 158 -6.41 10.01 -16.60
CA ASP A 158 -7.52 10.96 -16.50
C ASP A 158 -8.88 10.28 -16.22
N SER A 159 -8.90 8.98 -15.95
CA SER A 159 -10.12 8.25 -15.63
C SER A 159 -10.75 8.69 -14.30
N SER A 160 -12.08 8.84 -14.30
CA SER A 160 -12.85 9.25 -13.12
C SER A 160 -13.18 8.07 -12.19
N ALA A 161 -13.05 8.30 -10.88
CA ALA A 161 -13.42 7.35 -9.83
C ALA A 161 -14.93 7.40 -9.47
N ALA A 162 -15.72 8.28 -10.08
CA ALA A 162 -17.04 8.66 -9.59
C ALA A 162 -17.99 7.47 -9.35
N LEU A 163 -18.01 6.49 -10.26
CA LEU A 163 -18.88 5.31 -10.11
C LEU A 163 -18.48 4.42 -8.92
N TRP A 164 -17.17 4.26 -8.68
CA TRP A 164 -16.66 3.48 -7.54
C TRP A 164 -16.93 4.21 -6.22
N LEU A 165 -16.76 5.53 -6.20
CA LEU A 165 -17.01 6.34 -5.00
C LEU A 165 -18.50 6.38 -4.65
N LYS A 166 -19.39 6.51 -5.65
CA LYS A 166 -20.84 6.43 -5.45
C LYS A 166 -21.25 5.09 -4.85
N GLU A 167 -20.67 3.99 -5.34
CA GLU A 167 -20.92 2.68 -4.76
C GLU A 167 -20.40 2.59 -3.33
N CYS A 168 -19.22 3.15 -3.02
CA CYS A 168 -18.71 3.23 -1.64
C CYS A 168 -19.63 4.01 -0.70
N GLU A 169 -20.21 5.13 -1.17
CA GLU A 169 -21.15 5.95 -0.39
C GLU A 169 -22.40 5.15 0.01
N GLN A 170 -22.84 4.24 -0.86
CA GLN A 170 -24.04 3.40 -0.70
C GLN A 170 -23.82 2.13 0.15
N LEU A 171 -22.59 1.88 0.63
CA LEU A 171 -22.27 0.72 1.50
C LEU A 171 -22.77 0.85 2.93
#